data_AF-A0A178Y7N4-F1
#
_entry.id   AF-A0A178Y7N4-F1
#
_cell.length_a   1.000
_cell.length_b   1.000
_cell.length_c   1.000
_cell.angle_alpha   90.00
_cell.angle_beta   90.00
_cell.angle_gamma   90.00
#
_symmetry.space_group_name_H-M   'P 1'
#
loop_
_entity.id
_entity.type
_entity.pdbx_description
1 polymer ?
#
loop_
_entity_poly.entity_id
_entity_poly.type
_entity_poly.pdbx_seq_one_letter_code
_entity_poly.pdbx_strand_id
1 'polypeptide(L)'
;MHQETNAEQEWDFSPEPKALMTTKVGRFFELWSYEDLLMATLAVLFTSSVYFSVLAGMNHGLKDIDPSFLDALYFSFVTFTSLGYGEYVPQGFGRVVAIVDVVSGLALTALLIGKFASERQSAILVLLHTSDCQRRISGFSLDLQRFNNSIADLDAAAEQKKVLRALRDLQQLMEAISNYLIFNAMQARIVEFGNSAGLSTLYRQLEETFAVCEAVVREANVHGQAPIMNRAFAACGRIRSLLSYMRKLHVRAAGKHGSINSFLLVKARLRKKPFSEPDGAAKAAALLEDRLNEQLAQLSIWKSTTLNPELTEQVFRKFPIGPKESWGKSVHKTIAKDIGVSNSLVAKTINKLIDDGRLPKSEPKMQKKKRESRSQRAEIESDGYPDPVS
;
A
#
# COMPACT_ATOMS: atom_id res chain seq x y z
N MET A 1 -22.36 6.81 27.97
CA MET A 1 -22.88 5.99 26.85
C MET A 1 -22.84 6.87 25.62
N HIS A 2 -21.66 7.03 25.03
CA HIS A 2 -21.48 7.76 23.77
C HIS A 2 -20.92 6.75 22.79
N GLN A 3 -21.81 6.19 21.96
CA GLN A 3 -21.43 5.52 20.74
C GLN A 3 -21.06 6.62 19.74
N GLU A 4 -19.77 6.92 19.64
CA GLU A 4 -19.24 7.53 18.43
C GLU A 4 -19.31 6.46 17.35
N THR A 5 -20.30 6.59 16.47
CA THR A 5 -20.31 5.91 15.19
C THR A 5 -19.09 6.40 14.41
N ASN A 6 -18.02 5.60 14.41
CA ASN A 6 -16.96 5.68 13.41
C ASN A 6 -17.61 5.52 12.04
N ALA A 7 -17.96 6.66 11.42
CA ALA A 7 -18.15 6.70 9.98
C ALA A 7 -16.78 6.34 9.39
N GLU A 8 -16.65 5.11 8.90
CA GLU A 8 -15.52 4.71 8.07
C GLU A 8 -15.42 5.75 6.94
N GLN A 9 -14.43 6.63 7.02
CA GLN A 9 -14.14 7.61 5.99
C GLN A 9 -13.71 6.80 4.75
N GLU A 10 -14.68 6.53 3.90
CA GLU A 10 -14.53 5.69 2.71
C GLU A 10 -13.69 6.47 1.69
N TRP A 11 -12.38 6.43 1.84
CA TRP A 11 -11.45 7.09 0.92
C TRP A 11 -11.66 6.50 -0.48
N ASP A 12 -11.87 7.35 -1.48
CA ASP A 12 -11.91 6.94 -2.87
C ASP A 12 -10.49 6.54 -3.30
N PHE A 13 -10.28 5.23 -3.41
CA PHE A 13 -8.99 4.62 -3.77
C PHE A 13 -8.95 4.21 -5.25
N SER A 14 -9.56 5.02 -6.13
CA SER A 14 -9.43 4.82 -7.57
C SER A 14 -8.00 5.16 -8.04
N PRO A 15 -7.35 4.29 -8.85
CA PRO A 15 -6.06 4.63 -9.43
C PRO A 15 -6.27 5.83 -10.35
N GLU A 16 -5.39 6.83 -10.22
CA GLU A 16 -5.51 8.04 -11.02
C GLU A 16 -5.45 7.69 -12.53
N PRO A 17 -6.29 8.33 -13.36
CA PRO A 17 -6.29 8.10 -14.80
C PRO A 17 -4.92 8.48 -15.38
N LYS A 18 -4.54 7.82 -16.50
CA LYS A 18 -3.30 8.11 -17.23
C LYS A 18 -3.13 9.61 -17.40
N ALA A 19 -1.96 10.13 -17.05
CA ALA A 19 -1.59 11.52 -17.30
C ALA A 19 -1.57 11.76 -18.82
N LEU A 20 -2.63 12.37 -19.35
CA LEU A 20 -2.71 12.82 -20.73
C LEU A 20 -1.67 13.90 -20.99
N MET A 21 -1.18 14.03 -22.23
CA MET A 21 -0.33 15.18 -22.58
C MET A 21 -0.97 16.50 -22.15
N THR A 22 -0.18 17.42 -21.59
CA THR A 22 -0.71 18.66 -21.01
C THR A 22 -1.36 19.57 -22.06
N THR A 23 -0.92 19.50 -23.32
CA THR A 23 -1.40 20.33 -24.43
C THR A 23 -2.61 19.72 -25.16
N LYS A 24 -3.55 20.58 -25.59
CA LYS A 24 -4.77 20.15 -26.32
C LYS A 24 -4.44 19.48 -27.66
N VAL A 25 -3.43 20.00 -28.37
CA VAL A 25 -2.97 19.45 -29.66
C VAL A 25 -2.31 18.09 -29.46
N GLY A 26 -1.47 17.94 -28.43
CA GLY A 26 -0.86 16.66 -28.08
C GLY A 26 -1.90 15.58 -27.80
N ARG A 27 -2.92 15.89 -26.99
CA ARG A 27 -4.02 14.95 -26.69
C ARG A 27 -4.80 14.51 -27.93
N PHE A 28 -5.05 15.43 -28.86
CA PHE A 28 -5.79 15.11 -30.08
C PHE A 28 -5.08 14.02 -30.91
N PHE A 29 -3.77 14.14 -31.09
CA PHE A 29 -2.97 13.16 -31.82
C PHE A 29 -2.67 11.90 -30.99
N GLU A 30 -2.55 12.01 -29.67
CA GLU A 30 -2.36 10.87 -28.76
C GLU A 30 -3.53 9.88 -28.82
N LEU A 31 -4.74 10.38 -29.10
CA LEU A 31 -5.94 9.57 -29.23
C LEU A 31 -6.05 8.81 -30.56
N TRP A 32 -5.26 9.15 -31.57
CA TRP A 32 -5.33 8.48 -32.86
C TRP A 32 -4.77 7.07 -32.76
N SER A 33 -5.56 6.08 -33.17
CA SER A 33 -5.16 4.69 -33.32
C SER A 33 -4.21 4.52 -34.52
N TYR A 34 -3.56 3.35 -34.65
CA TYR A 34 -2.79 3.04 -35.86
C TYR A 34 -3.69 3.00 -37.10
N GLU A 35 -4.95 2.59 -36.92
CA GLU A 35 -5.95 2.58 -37.97
C GLU A 35 -6.29 4.00 -38.40
N ASP A 36 -6.43 4.95 -37.47
CA ASP A 36 -6.70 6.36 -37.80
C ASP A 36 -5.55 7.00 -38.60
N LEU A 37 -4.30 6.72 -38.21
CA LEU A 37 -3.11 7.20 -38.95
C LEU A 37 -3.05 6.59 -40.36
N LEU A 38 -3.37 5.30 -40.49
CA LEU A 38 -3.42 4.61 -41.78
C LEU A 38 -4.53 5.19 -42.67
N MET A 39 -5.73 5.38 -42.12
CA MET A 39 -6.87 5.96 -42.85
C MET A 39 -6.58 7.40 -43.28
N ALA A 40 -5.96 8.21 -42.42
CA ALA A 40 -5.53 9.56 -42.78
C ALA A 40 -4.51 9.55 -43.93
N THR A 41 -3.53 8.62 -43.89
CA THR A 41 -2.54 8.45 -44.95
C THR A 41 -3.21 8.06 -46.28
N LEU A 42 -4.09 7.06 -46.26
CA LEU A 42 -4.84 6.63 -47.44
C LEU A 42 -5.75 7.74 -47.98
N ALA A 43 -6.38 8.53 -47.10
CA ALA A 43 -7.22 9.65 -47.51
C ALA A 43 -6.40 10.76 -48.20
N VAL A 44 -5.24 11.11 -47.65
CA VAL A 44 -4.33 12.10 -48.27
C VAL A 44 -3.90 11.60 -49.64
N LEU A 45 -3.36 10.37 -49.73
CA LEU A 45 -2.93 9.78 -51.00
C LEU A 45 -4.07 9.68 -52.02
N PHE A 46 -5.26 9.25 -51.60
CA PHE A 46 -6.40 9.14 -52.50
C PHE A 46 -6.86 10.51 -53.01
N THR A 47 -6.95 11.50 -52.13
CA THR A 47 -7.39 12.86 -52.51
C THR A 47 -6.37 13.56 -53.41
N SER A 48 -5.06 13.43 -53.15
CA SER A 48 -4.03 13.96 -54.05
C SER A 48 -4.02 13.23 -55.39
N SER A 49 -4.18 11.89 -55.40
CA SER A 49 -4.26 11.11 -56.64
C SER A 49 -5.45 11.51 -57.51
N VAL A 50 -6.63 11.68 -56.91
CA VAL A 50 -7.84 12.15 -57.61
C VAL A 50 -7.63 13.57 -58.17
N TYR A 51 -6.99 14.46 -57.40
CA TYR A 51 -6.67 15.80 -57.86
C TYR A 51 -5.79 15.76 -59.13
N PHE A 52 -4.68 15.01 -59.08
CA PHE A 52 -3.74 14.95 -60.21
C PHE A 52 -4.27 14.17 -61.41
N SER A 53 -5.21 13.23 -61.23
CA SER A 53 -5.83 12.51 -62.36
C SER A 53 -6.95 13.32 -63.05
N VAL A 54 -7.71 14.12 -62.30
CA VAL A 54 -8.89 14.85 -62.85
C VAL A 54 -8.51 16.21 -63.41
N LEU A 55 -7.60 16.94 -62.74
CA LEU A 55 -7.24 18.32 -63.10
C LEU A 55 -6.04 18.43 -64.06
N ALA A 56 -5.56 17.30 -64.58
CA ALA A 56 -4.49 17.27 -65.58
C ALA A 56 -4.81 18.08 -66.84
N GLY A 57 -6.04 17.95 -67.37
CA GLY A 57 -6.48 18.64 -68.59
C GLY A 57 -6.67 20.16 -68.47
N MET A 58 -6.45 20.77 -67.30
CA MET A 58 -6.68 22.20 -67.03
C MET A 58 -5.38 23.00 -66.79
N ASN A 59 -4.20 22.50 -67.20
CA ASN A 59 -2.88 23.12 -66.95
C ASN A 59 -2.54 23.35 -65.45
N HIS A 60 -3.21 22.61 -64.56
CA HIS A 60 -3.02 22.70 -63.10
C HIS A 60 -2.63 21.37 -62.43
N GLY A 61 -2.50 20.29 -63.20
CA GLY A 61 -2.05 18.98 -62.73
C GLY A 61 -0.55 18.75 -62.96
N LEU A 62 -0.23 17.65 -63.63
CA LEU A 62 1.13 17.26 -63.99
C LEU A 62 1.58 17.90 -65.32
N LYS A 63 2.88 18.20 -65.43
CA LYS A 63 3.45 18.85 -66.61
C LYS A 63 3.67 17.84 -67.74
N ASP A 64 3.33 18.23 -68.96
CA ASP A 64 3.65 17.51 -70.21
C ASP A 64 3.05 16.09 -70.35
N ILE A 65 2.10 15.69 -69.48
CA ILE A 65 1.41 14.38 -69.51
C ILE A 65 -0.06 14.47 -69.07
N ASP A 66 -0.88 13.55 -69.58
CA ASP A 66 -2.21 13.22 -69.04
C ASP A 66 -2.11 11.91 -68.23
N PRO A 67 -1.92 12.00 -66.90
CA PRO A 67 -1.65 10.85 -66.04
C PRO A 67 -2.90 9.97 -65.88
N SER A 68 -2.71 8.66 -65.91
CA SER A 68 -3.74 7.74 -65.40
C SER A 68 -3.86 7.89 -63.88
N PHE A 69 -4.92 7.35 -63.28
CA PHE A 69 -5.06 7.33 -61.82
C PHE A 69 -3.86 6.66 -61.13
N LEU A 70 -3.28 5.62 -61.73
CA LEU A 70 -2.11 4.92 -61.18
C LEU A 70 -0.85 5.78 -61.25
N ASP A 71 -0.67 6.58 -62.31
CA ASP A 71 0.46 7.52 -62.42
C ASP A 71 0.34 8.65 -61.41
N ALA A 72 -0.87 9.17 -61.21
CA ALA A 72 -1.16 10.17 -60.19
C ALA A 72 -0.98 9.62 -58.76
N LEU A 73 -1.35 8.36 -58.52
CA LEU A 73 -1.11 7.66 -57.25
C LEU A 73 0.38 7.43 -56.99
N TYR A 74 1.13 7.05 -58.03
CA TYR A 74 2.58 6.93 -57.94
C TYR A 74 3.23 8.28 -57.60
N PHE A 75 2.87 9.36 -58.31
CA PHE A 75 3.36 10.70 -58.03
C PHE A 75 3.06 11.14 -56.60
N SER A 76 1.82 10.93 -56.14
CA SER A 76 1.37 11.29 -54.79
C SER A 76 2.13 10.50 -53.74
N PHE A 77 2.34 9.19 -53.94
CA PHE A 77 3.12 8.37 -53.01
C PHE A 77 4.59 8.81 -52.91
N VAL A 78 5.25 9.07 -54.05
CA VAL A 78 6.65 9.53 -54.12
C VAL A 78 6.82 10.92 -53.50
N THR A 79 5.81 11.79 -53.67
CA THR A 79 5.78 13.14 -53.11
C THR A 79 5.51 13.10 -51.60
N PHE A 80 4.49 12.38 -51.16
CA PHE A 80 4.15 12.15 -49.75
C PHE A 80 5.33 11.58 -48.94
N THR A 81 6.07 10.63 -49.52
CA THR A 81 7.25 10.03 -48.89
C THR A 81 8.50 10.91 -48.96
N SER A 82 8.41 12.10 -49.56
CA SER A 82 9.52 13.03 -49.81
C SER A 82 10.67 12.45 -50.64
N LEU A 83 10.43 11.37 -51.40
CA LEU A 83 11.42 10.75 -52.29
C LEU A 83 11.70 11.65 -53.50
N GLY A 84 10.63 12.14 -54.14
CA GLY A 84 10.72 13.17 -55.19
C GLY A 84 11.62 12.82 -56.37
N TYR A 85 11.45 11.66 -57.01
CA TYR A 85 12.30 11.22 -58.14
C TYR A 85 12.37 12.21 -59.32
N GLY A 86 11.37 13.09 -59.45
CA GLY A 86 11.38 14.17 -60.44
C GLY A 86 10.90 13.78 -61.84
N GLU A 87 10.44 12.54 -62.03
CA GLU A 87 9.82 12.05 -63.28
C GLU A 87 8.52 12.79 -63.60
N TYR A 88 7.81 13.19 -62.56
CA TYR A 88 6.52 13.85 -62.60
C TYR A 88 6.64 15.19 -61.86
N VAL A 89 6.29 16.29 -62.54
CA VAL A 89 6.45 17.66 -62.03
C VAL A 89 5.11 18.39 -62.02
N PRO A 90 4.63 18.88 -60.86
CA PRO A 90 3.38 19.62 -60.79
C PRO A 90 3.51 21.03 -61.37
N GLN A 91 2.45 21.51 -62.01
CA GLN A 91 2.37 22.86 -62.58
C GLN A 91 1.13 23.62 -62.10
N GLY A 92 1.16 24.95 -62.18
CA GLY A 92 0.07 25.81 -61.73
C GLY A 92 -0.27 25.57 -60.24
N PHE A 93 -1.57 25.38 -59.95
CA PHE A 93 -2.04 25.15 -58.59
C PHE A 93 -1.62 23.79 -57.99
N GLY A 94 -1.29 22.81 -58.84
CA GLY A 94 -0.79 21.51 -58.39
C GLY A 94 0.48 21.58 -57.54
N ARG A 95 1.27 22.66 -57.67
CA ARG A 95 2.43 22.91 -56.80
C ARG A 95 2.03 23.10 -55.33
N VAL A 96 0.92 23.78 -55.08
CA VAL A 96 0.40 24.00 -53.72
C VAL A 96 -0.09 22.67 -53.15
N VAL A 97 -0.79 21.87 -53.96
CA VAL A 97 -1.24 20.53 -53.56
C VAL A 97 -0.05 19.63 -53.25
N ALA A 98 1.00 19.63 -54.08
CA ALA A 98 2.23 18.88 -53.83
C ALA A 98 2.93 19.33 -52.53
N ILE A 99 2.97 20.64 -52.23
CA ILE A 99 3.51 21.14 -50.95
C ILE A 99 2.69 20.60 -49.78
N VAL A 100 1.35 20.66 -49.86
CA VAL A 100 0.46 20.14 -48.81
C VAL A 100 0.65 18.64 -48.65
N ASP A 101 0.84 17.90 -49.75
CA ASP A 101 1.04 16.45 -49.76
C ASP A 101 2.36 16.05 -49.08
N VAL A 102 3.47 16.72 -49.41
CA VAL A 102 4.78 16.52 -48.73
C VAL A 102 4.67 16.86 -47.24
N VAL A 103 4.08 18.01 -46.89
CA VAL A 103 3.95 18.45 -45.48
C VAL A 103 3.09 17.45 -44.69
N SER A 104 1.99 16.98 -45.29
CA SER A 104 1.12 15.98 -44.68
C SER A 104 1.84 14.64 -44.50
N GLY A 105 2.60 14.21 -45.51
CA GLY A 105 3.37 12.97 -45.43
C GLY A 105 4.47 13.00 -44.39
N LEU A 106 5.23 14.09 -44.32
CA LEU A 106 6.23 14.30 -43.26
C LEU A 106 5.58 14.32 -41.87
N ALA A 107 4.44 14.99 -41.71
CA ALA A 107 3.73 15.06 -40.43
C ALA A 107 3.18 13.68 -39.99
N LEU A 108 2.49 12.96 -40.88
CA LEU A 108 1.93 11.64 -40.60
C LEU A 108 3.03 10.60 -40.33
N THR A 109 4.13 10.65 -41.08
CA THR A 109 5.30 9.79 -40.83
C THR A 109 5.92 10.08 -39.46
N ALA A 110 6.08 11.35 -39.09
CA ALA A 110 6.59 11.74 -37.78
C ALA A 110 5.67 11.28 -36.63
N LEU A 111 4.34 11.40 -36.79
CA LEU A 111 3.36 10.91 -35.82
C LEU A 111 3.41 9.39 -35.66
N LEU A 112 3.56 8.64 -36.75
CA LEU A 112 3.69 7.19 -36.72
C LEU A 112 4.94 6.74 -35.95
N ILE A 113 6.08 7.36 -36.24
CA ILE A 113 7.34 7.10 -35.53
C ILE A 113 7.21 7.45 -34.05
N GLY A 114 6.63 8.61 -33.74
CA GLY A 114 6.40 9.05 -32.37
C GLY A 114 5.49 8.10 -31.58
N LYS A 115 4.46 7.55 -32.25
CA LYS A 115 3.56 6.58 -31.64
C LYS A 115 4.27 5.25 -31.32
N PHE A 116 5.02 4.71 -32.28
CA PHE A 116 5.80 3.49 -32.05
C PHE A 116 6.81 3.67 -30.91
N ALA A 117 7.49 4.83 -30.87
CA ALA A 117 8.40 5.17 -29.78
C ALA A 117 7.68 5.27 -28.43
N SER A 118 6.50 5.91 -28.37
CA SER A 118 5.69 6.06 -27.16
C SER A 118 5.19 4.72 -26.61
N GLU A 119 4.73 3.81 -27.48
CA GLU A 119 4.30 2.47 -27.06
C GLU A 119 5.47 1.64 -26.51
N ARG A 120 6.62 1.70 -27.19
CA ARG A 120 7.85 1.06 -26.71
C ARG A 120 8.28 1.62 -25.35
N GLN A 121 8.27 2.94 -25.18
CA GLN A 121 8.60 3.59 -23.91
C GLN A 121 7.62 3.21 -22.80
N SER A 122 6.32 3.18 -23.11
CA SER A 122 5.27 2.76 -22.17
C SER A 122 5.47 1.31 -21.72
N ALA A 123 5.79 0.39 -22.64
CA ALA A 123 6.07 -1.00 -22.32
C ALA A 123 7.31 -1.15 -21.42
N ILE A 124 8.39 -0.42 -21.73
CA ILE A 124 9.61 -0.40 -20.91
C ILE A 124 9.33 0.16 -19.52
N LEU A 125 8.56 1.25 -19.41
CA LEU A 125 8.21 1.86 -18.12
C LEU A 125 7.41 0.90 -17.24
N VAL A 126 6.43 0.19 -17.82
CA VAL A 126 5.66 -0.83 -17.10
C VAL A 126 6.59 -1.94 -16.61
N LEU A 127 7.48 -2.45 -17.46
CA LEU A 127 8.44 -3.49 -17.06
C LEU A 127 9.42 -3.03 -15.97
N LEU A 128 9.91 -1.80 -16.06
CA LEU A 128 10.80 -1.22 -15.06
C LEU A 128 10.08 -1.12 -13.71
N HIS A 129 8.87 -0.57 -13.71
CA HIS A 129 8.07 -0.41 -12.50
C HIS A 129 7.71 -1.75 -11.86
N THR A 130 7.29 -2.75 -12.66
CA THR A 130 7.00 -4.09 -12.12
C THR A 130 8.27 -4.78 -11.60
N SER A 131 9.40 -4.64 -12.29
CA SER A 131 10.68 -5.18 -11.84
C SER A 131 11.14 -4.54 -10.51
N ASP A 132 11.05 -3.22 -10.38
CA ASP A 132 11.40 -2.52 -9.15
C ASP A 132 10.46 -2.88 -7.99
N CYS A 133 9.16 -2.97 -8.25
CA CYS A 133 8.19 -3.44 -7.26
C CYS A 133 8.50 -4.85 -6.78
N GLN A 134 8.72 -5.77 -7.72
CA GLN A 134 9.08 -7.15 -7.41
C GLN A 134 10.37 -7.20 -6.57
N ARG A 135 11.41 -6.49 -6.98
CA ARG A 135 12.68 -6.41 -6.25
C ARG A 135 12.49 -5.89 -4.82
N ARG A 136 11.68 -4.85 -4.64
CA ARG A 136 11.42 -4.26 -3.31
C ARG A 136 10.60 -5.20 -2.42
N ILE A 137 9.56 -5.84 -2.96
CA ILE A 137 8.77 -6.85 -2.26
C ILE A 137 9.62 -8.06 -1.84
N SER A 138 10.49 -8.54 -2.73
CA SER A 138 11.44 -9.60 -2.42
C SER A 138 12.43 -9.17 -1.33
N GLY A 139 12.90 -7.92 -1.36
CA GLY A 139 13.73 -7.35 -0.30
C GLY A 139 13.03 -7.40 1.07
N PHE A 140 11.77 -6.99 1.15
CA PHE A 140 11.00 -7.09 2.39
C PHE A 140 10.81 -8.54 2.87
N SER A 141 10.61 -9.47 1.93
CA SER A 141 10.50 -10.90 2.25
C SER A 141 11.79 -11.42 2.89
N LEU A 142 12.95 -11.00 2.38
CA LEU A 142 14.26 -11.34 2.95
C LEU A 142 14.48 -10.69 4.32
N ASP A 143 14.05 -9.45 4.52
CA ASP A 143 14.18 -8.77 5.81
C ASP A 143 13.29 -9.41 6.89
N LEU A 144 12.09 -9.88 6.53
CA LEU A 144 11.25 -10.69 7.42
C LEU A 144 11.91 -12.03 7.76
N GLN A 145 12.48 -12.70 6.77
CA GLN A 145 13.22 -13.95 6.97
C GLN A 145 14.43 -13.75 7.90
N ARG A 146 15.16 -12.64 7.75
CA ARG A 146 16.26 -12.26 8.65
C ARG A 146 15.79 -12.05 10.07
N PHE A 147 14.65 -11.38 10.27
CA PHE A 147 14.05 -11.25 11.59
C PHE A 147 13.72 -12.64 12.17
N ASN A 148 13.07 -13.52 11.41
CA ASN A 148 12.70 -14.86 11.86
C ASN A 148 13.94 -15.67 12.30
N ASN A 149 14.99 -15.67 11.47
CA ASN A 149 16.25 -16.32 11.80
C ASN A 149 16.91 -15.68 13.04
N SER A 150 16.88 -14.35 13.15
CA SER A 150 17.46 -13.64 14.30
C SER A 150 16.77 -13.96 15.62
N ILE A 151 15.49 -14.36 15.60
CA ILE A 151 14.79 -14.84 16.80
C ILE A 151 15.11 -16.32 17.04
N ALA A 152 15.16 -17.14 15.99
CA ALA A 152 15.48 -18.57 16.10
C ALA A 152 16.90 -18.84 16.62
N ASP A 153 17.86 -17.98 16.27
CA ASP A 153 19.26 -18.08 16.70
C ASP A 153 19.49 -17.59 18.15
N LEU A 154 18.47 -17.03 18.81
CA LEU A 154 18.59 -16.58 20.21
C LEU A 154 18.34 -17.76 21.14
N ASP A 155 19.38 -18.17 21.88
CA ASP A 155 19.25 -19.14 22.97
C ASP A 155 18.28 -18.67 24.06
N ALA A 156 17.77 -19.60 24.89
CA ALA A 156 16.91 -19.28 26.03
C ALA A 156 17.54 -18.31 27.07
N ALA A 157 18.87 -18.17 27.06
CA ALA A 157 19.63 -17.22 27.87
C ALA A 157 19.83 -15.85 27.19
N ALA A 158 19.23 -15.64 26.01
CA ALA A 158 19.37 -14.41 25.26
C ALA A 158 18.98 -13.19 26.10
N GLU A 159 19.82 -12.17 26.04
CA GLU A 159 19.53 -10.92 26.72
C GLU A 159 18.18 -10.36 26.24
N GLN A 160 17.26 -10.11 27.17
CA GLN A 160 15.96 -9.46 26.90
C GLN A 160 16.08 -8.22 26.01
N LYS A 161 17.21 -7.50 26.10
CA LYS A 161 17.54 -6.34 25.27
C LYS A 161 17.63 -6.67 23.77
N LYS A 162 18.16 -7.84 23.39
CA LYS A 162 18.30 -8.28 22.00
C LYS A 162 16.93 -8.58 21.39
N VAL A 163 16.09 -9.36 22.09
CA VAL A 163 14.71 -9.66 21.66
C VAL A 163 13.89 -8.36 21.52
N LEU A 164 14.00 -7.45 22.48
CA LEU A 164 13.31 -6.15 22.41
C LEU A 164 13.78 -5.26 21.24
N ARG A 165 15.05 -5.39 20.84
CA ARG A 165 15.60 -4.68 19.68
C ARG A 165 15.06 -5.30 18.39
N ALA A 166 15.13 -6.63 18.24
CA ALA A 166 14.58 -7.32 17.08
C ALA A 166 13.09 -7.01 16.86
N LEU A 167 12.27 -7.00 17.93
CA LEU A 167 10.85 -6.64 17.84
C LEU A 167 10.61 -5.17 17.47
N ARG A 168 11.52 -4.26 17.85
CA ARG A 168 11.46 -2.84 17.43
C ARG A 168 11.79 -2.73 15.95
N ASP A 169 12.81 -3.44 15.49
CA ASP A 169 13.24 -3.42 14.09
C ASP A 169 12.14 -4.04 13.21
N LEU A 170 11.48 -5.12 13.66
CA LEU A 170 10.28 -5.66 13.00
C LEU A 170 9.16 -4.62 12.91
N GLN A 171 8.90 -3.83 13.96
CA GLN A 171 7.88 -2.80 13.91
C GLN A 171 8.17 -1.77 12.79
N GLN A 172 9.42 -1.32 12.67
CA GLN A 172 9.84 -0.40 11.62
C GLN A 172 9.72 -1.03 10.23
N LEU A 173 10.11 -2.30 10.11
CA LEU A 173 9.96 -3.07 8.88
C LEU A 173 8.50 -3.20 8.46
N MET A 174 7.60 -3.52 9.39
CA MET A 174 6.16 -3.65 9.11
C MET A 174 5.54 -2.32 8.68
N GLU A 175 5.97 -1.20 9.26
CA GLU A 175 5.54 0.14 8.85
C GLU A 175 6.04 0.47 7.43
N ALA A 176 7.31 0.15 7.13
CA ALA A 176 7.86 0.32 5.79
C ALA A 176 7.15 -0.53 4.73
N ILE A 177 6.84 -1.80 5.04
CA ILE A 177 6.08 -2.70 4.17
C ILE A 177 4.68 -2.12 3.94
N SER A 178 3.98 -1.76 5.01
CA SER A 178 2.61 -1.23 4.93
C SER A 178 2.56 0.04 4.08
N ASN A 179 3.42 1.02 4.37
CA ASN A 179 3.46 2.28 3.62
C ASN A 179 3.79 2.05 2.15
N TYR A 180 4.75 1.16 1.86
CA TYR A 180 5.11 0.84 0.49
C TYR A 180 3.97 0.17 -0.28
N LEU A 181 3.32 -0.83 0.31
CA LEU A 181 2.23 -1.55 -0.35
C LEU A 181 1.00 -0.67 -0.55
N ILE A 182 0.61 0.13 0.46
CA ILE A 182 -0.50 1.08 0.35
C ILE A 182 -0.23 2.10 -0.76
N PHE A 183 0.96 2.73 -0.75
CA PHE A 183 1.32 3.74 -1.73
C PHE A 183 1.28 3.21 -3.16
N ASN A 184 1.93 2.06 -3.42
CA ASN A 184 1.99 1.49 -4.77
C ASN A 184 0.68 0.82 -5.20
N ALA A 185 -0.17 0.41 -4.26
CA ALA A 185 -1.53 -0.01 -4.57
C ALA A 185 -2.37 1.17 -5.09
N MET A 186 -2.21 2.37 -4.51
CA MET A 186 -2.94 3.56 -4.93
C MET A 186 -2.41 4.17 -6.23
N GLN A 187 -1.09 4.32 -6.36
CA GLN A 187 -0.50 5.05 -7.48
C GLN A 187 -0.17 4.17 -8.70
N ALA A 188 0.13 2.89 -8.48
CA ALA A 188 0.79 2.09 -9.50
C ALA A 188 0.18 0.69 -9.70
N ARG A 189 -1.03 0.47 -9.17
CA ARG A 189 -1.83 -0.75 -9.36
C ARG A 189 -1.00 -2.02 -9.12
N ILE A 190 -0.22 -2.05 -8.03
CA ILE A 190 0.77 -3.10 -7.73
C ILE A 190 0.20 -4.53 -7.76
N VAL A 191 -1.09 -4.68 -7.47
CA VAL A 191 -1.83 -5.93 -7.43
C VAL A 191 -2.25 -6.41 -8.83
N GLU A 192 -2.34 -5.50 -9.80
CA GLU A 192 -2.88 -5.78 -11.14
C GLU A 192 -1.78 -6.13 -12.17
N PHE A 193 -0.51 -5.83 -11.85
CA PHE A 193 0.60 -6.00 -12.79
C PHE A 193 1.72 -6.88 -12.23
N GLY A 194 1.80 -8.14 -12.67
CA GLY A 194 3.02 -8.96 -12.69
C GLY A 194 3.72 -9.31 -11.36
N ASN A 195 3.25 -8.80 -10.22
CA ASN A 195 3.92 -8.93 -8.92
C ASN A 195 3.38 -10.10 -8.08
N SER A 196 2.57 -10.99 -8.66
CA SER A 196 1.82 -11.99 -7.88
C SER A 196 2.72 -13.02 -7.19
N ALA A 197 3.80 -13.43 -7.85
CA ALA A 197 4.79 -14.31 -7.23
C ALA A 197 5.52 -13.64 -6.05
N GLY A 198 5.89 -12.36 -6.18
CA GLY A 198 6.51 -11.58 -5.10
C GLY A 198 5.57 -11.39 -3.92
N LEU A 199 4.33 -10.99 -4.19
CA LEU A 199 3.30 -10.83 -3.16
C LEU A 199 2.98 -12.15 -2.46
N SER A 200 2.87 -13.26 -3.19
CA SER A 200 2.64 -14.59 -2.59
C SER A 200 3.79 -14.99 -1.66
N THR A 201 5.03 -14.71 -2.07
CA THR A 201 6.22 -14.97 -1.24
C THR A 201 6.21 -14.11 0.02
N LEU A 202 5.89 -12.82 -0.12
CA LEU A 202 5.77 -11.91 1.00
C LEU A 202 4.69 -12.36 1.99
N TYR A 203 3.52 -12.80 1.51
CA TYR A 203 2.45 -13.29 2.36
C TYR A 203 2.86 -14.53 3.15
N ARG A 204 3.55 -15.49 2.51
CA ARG A 204 4.12 -16.64 3.23
C ARG A 204 5.12 -16.20 4.29
N GLN A 205 5.98 -15.23 4.00
CA GLN A 205 6.94 -14.71 4.99
C GLN A 205 6.26 -13.97 6.14
N LEU A 206 5.15 -13.27 5.88
CA LEU A 206 4.33 -12.66 6.93
C LEU A 206 3.67 -13.72 7.82
N GLU A 207 3.23 -14.85 7.26
CA GLU A 207 2.72 -15.99 8.02
C GLU A 207 3.78 -16.59 8.96
N GLU A 208 4.97 -16.87 8.44
CA GLU A 208 6.09 -17.40 9.23
C GLU A 208 6.45 -16.42 10.36
N THR A 209 6.50 -15.12 10.05
CA THR A 209 6.76 -14.07 11.04
C THR A 209 5.68 -13.98 12.11
N PHE A 210 4.41 -14.18 11.74
CA PHE A 210 3.30 -14.24 12.69
C PHE A 210 3.49 -15.40 13.67
N ALA A 211 3.83 -16.59 13.16
CA ALA A 211 4.05 -17.77 13.99
C ALA A 211 5.24 -17.59 14.96
N VAL A 212 6.34 -16.97 14.50
CA VAL A 212 7.49 -16.62 15.35
C VAL A 212 7.06 -15.64 16.45
N CYS A 213 6.30 -14.59 16.11
CA CYS A 213 5.81 -13.63 17.10
C CYS A 213 4.85 -14.29 18.10
N GLU A 214 4.00 -15.22 17.67
CA GLU A 214 3.12 -15.98 18.57
C GLU A 214 3.94 -16.82 19.57
N ALA A 215 4.97 -17.52 19.10
CA ALA A 215 5.87 -18.27 19.97
C ALA A 215 6.54 -17.36 21.01
N VAL A 216 7.04 -16.20 20.60
CA VAL A 216 7.64 -15.19 21.50
C VAL A 216 6.63 -14.68 22.52
N VAL A 217 5.34 -14.49 22.16
CA VAL A 217 4.28 -14.12 23.11
C VAL A 217 4.14 -15.17 24.21
N ARG A 218 4.08 -16.46 23.82
CA ARG A 218 3.92 -17.58 24.76
C ARG A 218 5.13 -17.73 25.68
N GLU A 219 6.33 -17.63 25.13
CA GLU A 219 7.58 -17.73 25.89
C GLU A 219 7.77 -16.55 26.87
N ALA A 220 7.52 -15.32 26.41
CA ALA A 220 7.61 -14.13 27.26
C ALA A 220 6.62 -14.17 28.43
N ASN A 221 5.48 -14.83 28.26
CA ASN A 221 4.52 -15.06 29.34
C ASN A 221 5.09 -15.99 30.43
N VAL A 222 5.78 -17.06 30.05
CA VAL A 222 6.43 -18.00 30.98
C VAL A 222 7.52 -17.29 31.79
N HIS A 223 8.34 -16.47 31.14
CA HIS A 223 9.46 -15.77 31.77
C HIS A 223 9.12 -14.45 32.47
N GLY A 224 7.85 -14.03 32.53
CA GLY A 224 7.48 -12.79 33.22
C GLY A 224 7.77 -11.50 32.44
N GLN A 225 8.01 -11.56 31.13
CA GLN A 225 8.56 -10.46 30.33
C GLN A 225 7.46 -9.64 29.61
N ALA A 226 6.70 -8.84 30.36
CA ALA A 226 5.58 -8.05 29.82
C ALA A 226 5.90 -7.20 28.57
N PRO A 227 7.05 -6.48 28.49
CA PRO A 227 7.34 -5.64 27.33
C PRO A 227 7.54 -6.42 26.02
N ILE A 228 8.15 -7.61 26.11
CA ILE A 228 8.38 -8.49 24.95
C ILE A 228 7.05 -9.08 24.49
N MET A 229 6.26 -9.61 25.42
CA MET A 229 4.93 -10.15 25.16
C MET A 229 4.03 -9.13 24.44
N ASN A 230 3.99 -7.88 24.92
CA ASN A 230 3.14 -6.85 24.34
C ASN A 230 3.59 -6.42 22.95
N ARG A 231 4.90 -6.30 22.71
CA ARG A 231 5.42 -5.93 21.38
C ARG A 231 5.20 -7.03 20.35
N ALA A 232 5.45 -8.29 20.72
CA ALA A 232 5.22 -9.43 19.85
C ALA A 232 3.72 -9.59 19.52
N PHE A 233 2.84 -9.46 20.50
CA PHE A 233 1.39 -9.48 20.26
C PHE A 233 0.94 -8.33 19.34
N ALA A 234 1.48 -7.13 19.53
CA ALA A 234 1.19 -6.00 18.65
C ALA A 234 1.73 -6.21 17.22
N ALA A 235 2.82 -6.96 17.03
CA ALA A 235 3.33 -7.33 15.72
C ALA A 235 2.35 -8.28 14.99
N CYS A 236 1.83 -9.32 15.67
CA CYS A 236 0.78 -10.19 15.14
C CYS A 236 -0.44 -9.40 14.63
N GLY A 237 -0.89 -8.42 15.42
CA GLY A 237 -2.00 -7.54 15.04
C GLY A 237 -1.72 -6.68 13.79
N ARG A 238 -0.49 -6.15 13.65
CA ARG A 238 -0.08 -5.38 12.47
C ARG A 238 -0.02 -6.24 11.20
N ILE A 239 0.53 -7.45 11.30
CA ILE A 239 0.59 -8.40 10.18
C ILE A 239 -0.82 -8.72 9.66
N ARG A 240 -1.75 -9.05 10.57
CA ARG A 240 -3.16 -9.30 10.23
C ARG A 240 -3.84 -8.10 9.59
N SER A 241 -3.65 -6.90 10.13
CA SER A 241 -4.24 -5.68 9.56
C SER A 241 -3.71 -5.36 8.16
N LEU A 242 -2.41 -5.58 7.91
CA LEU A 242 -1.82 -5.45 6.58
C LEU A 242 -2.44 -6.44 5.58
N LEU A 243 -2.58 -7.71 5.96
CA LEU A 243 -3.18 -8.73 5.10
C LEU A 243 -4.65 -8.45 4.79
N SER A 244 -5.40 -7.95 5.78
CA SER A 244 -6.78 -7.51 5.60
C SER A 244 -6.90 -6.40 4.56
N TYR A 245 -6.01 -5.42 4.63
CA TYR A 245 -5.92 -4.35 3.63
C TYR A 245 -5.59 -4.92 2.24
N MET A 246 -4.58 -5.79 2.15
CA MET A 246 -4.19 -6.41 0.89
C MET A 246 -5.30 -7.26 0.26
N ARG A 247 -6.06 -8.04 1.03
CA ARG A 247 -7.22 -8.79 0.50
C ARG A 247 -8.26 -7.86 -0.10
N LYS A 248 -8.62 -6.78 0.59
CA LYS A 248 -9.58 -5.78 0.07
C LYS A 248 -9.12 -5.22 -1.28
N LEU A 249 -7.81 -4.96 -1.43
CA LEU A 249 -7.23 -4.52 -2.69
C LEU A 249 -7.33 -5.58 -3.80
N HIS A 250 -6.97 -6.84 -3.50
CA HIS A 250 -7.09 -7.97 -4.44
C HIS A 250 -8.53 -8.17 -4.95
N VAL A 251 -9.52 -8.08 -4.06
CA VAL A 251 -10.94 -8.19 -4.43
C VAL A 251 -11.37 -7.03 -5.35
N ARG A 252 -10.95 -5.79 -5.04
CA ARG A 252 -11.28 -4.62 -5.87
C ARG A 252 -10.61 -4.67 -7.25
N ALA A 253 -9.35 -5.12 -7.32
CA ALA A 253 -8.62 -5.33 -8.56
C ALA A 253 -9.33 -6.35 -9.48
N ALA A 254 -9.78 -7.47 -8.91
CA ALA A 254 -10.56 -8.48 -9.65
C ALA A 254 -11.89 -7.93 -10.19
N GLY A 255 -12.55 -7.02 -9.45
CA GLY A 255 -13.77 -6.34 -9.91
C GLY A 255 -13.57 -5.38 -11.09
N LYS A 256 -12.40 -4.73 -11.20
CA LYS A 256 -12.11 -3.75 -12.28
C LYS A 256 -11.79 -4.37 -13.63
N HIS A 257 -11.26 -5.59 -13.66
CA HIS A 257 -11.09 -6.35 -14.91
C HIS A 257 -12.42 -6.64 -15.64
N GLY A 258 -13.57 -6.47 -14.96
CA GLY A 258 -14.90 -6.53 -15.57
C GLY A 258 -15.43 -5.21 -16.18
N SER A 259 -14.75 -4.07 -16.01
CA SER A 259 -15.33 -2.75 -16.33
C SER A 259 -14.57 -1.95 -17.40
N ILE A 260 -13.26 -2.15 -17.56
CA ILE A 260 -12.40 -1.25 -18.37
C ILE A 260 -12.57 -1.44 -19.90
N ASN A 261 -13.25 -2.49 -20.37
CA ASN A 261 -13.58 -2.65 -21.79
C ASN A 261 -14.99 -2.16 -22.19
N SER A 262 -15.72 -1.50 -21.29
CA SER A 262 -17.10 -1.05 -21.57
C SER A 262 -17.22 0.12 -22.55
N PHE A 263 -16.14 0.88 -22.81
CA PHE A 263 -16.20 2.02 -23.74
C PHE A 263 -15.83 1.67 -25.19
N LEU A 264 -15.18 0.53 -25.44
CA LEU A 264 -14.75 0.11 -26.80
C LEU A 264 -15.50 -1.10 -27.36
N LEU A 265 -16.32 -1.80 -26.57
CA LEU A 265 -17.06 -3.00 -27.00
C LEU A 265 -18.57 -2.82 -27.17
N VAL A 266 -19.07 -1.59 -27.35
CA VAL A 266 -20.52 -1.36 -27.56
C VAL A 266 -20.99 -1.76 -28.97
N LYS A 267 -20.09 -2.08 -29.91
CA LYS A 267 -20.48 -2.58 -31.25
C LYS A 267 -20.32 -4.08 -31.48
N ALA A 268 -19.78 -4.84 -30.53
CA ALA A 268 -19.73 -6.29 -30.63
C ALA A 268 -20.61 -6.94 -29.54
N ARG A 269 -21.90 -7.09 -29.84
CA ARG A 269 -22.72 -8.11 -29.17
C ARG A 269 -22.05 -9.46 -29.42
N LEU A 270 -21.37 -10.00 -28.41
CA LEU A 270 -21.31 -11.42 -28.03
C LEU A 270 -20.13 -11.66 -27.08
N ARG A 271 -20.41 -12.43 -26.01
CA ARG A 271 -19.53 -12.94 -24.94
C ARG A 271 -19.12 -11.95 -23.84
N LYS A 272 -19.91 -11.96 -22.76
CA LYS A 272 -19.39 -11.77 -21.41
C LYS A 272 -18.21 -12.75 -21.22
N LYS A 273 -16.97 -12.26 -21.12
CA LYS A 273 -15.88 -13.10 -20.65
C LYS A 273 -16.18 -13.51 -19.20
N PRO A 274 -15.86 -14.75 -18.79
CA PRO A 274 -15.99 -15.16 -17.40
C PRO A 274 -15.07 -14.26 -16.55
N PHE A 275 -15.52 -14.01 -15.33
CA PHE A 275 -14.72 -13.42 -14.24
C PHE A 275 -13.29 -13.97 -14.31
N SER A 276 -12.29 -13.09 -14.42
CA SER A 276 -10.89 -13.51 -14.41
C SER A 276 -10.64 -14.27 -13.11
N GLU A 277 -10.13 -15.50 -13.17
CA GLU A 277 -9.82 -16.24 -11.95
C GLU A 277 -8.92 -15.39 -11.03
N PRO A 278 -9.18 -15.37 -9.71
CA PRO A 278 -8.32 -14.63 -8.81
C PRO A 278 -6.90 -15.15 -8.91
N ASP A 279 -5.95 -14.23 -9.12
CA ASP A 279 -4.52 -14.53 -9.20
C ASP A 279 -4.07 -15.31 -7.94
N GLY A 280 -3.01 -16.11 -8.04
CA GLY A 280 -2.48 -16.93 -6.95
C GLY A 280 -2.22 -16.10 -5.68
N ALA A 281 -1.79 -14.84 -5.84
CA ALA A 281 -1.62 -13.90 -4.74
C ALA A 281 -2.94 -13.52 -4.05
N ALA A 282 -4.02 -13.34 -4.81
CA ALA A 282 -5.35 -13.01 -4.26
C ALA A 282 -5.91 -14.18 -3.45
N LYS A 283 -5.79 -15.41 -3.99
CA LYS A 283 -6.16 -16.65 -3.29
C LYS A 283 -5.34 -16.82 -2.00
N ALA A 284 -4.02 -16.61 -2.08
CA ALA A 284 -3.11 -16.70 -0.94
C ALA A 284 -3.45 -15.66 0.14
N ALA A 285 -3.69 -14.40 -0.22
CA ALA A 285 -4.06 -13.34 0.72
C ALA A 285 -5.35 -13.66 1.47
N ALA A 286 -6.38 -14.14 0.77
CA ALA A 286 -7.67 -14.47 1.37
C ALA A 286 -7.56 -15.64 2.36
N LEU A 287 -6.97 -16.76 1.92
CA LEU A 287 -6.77 -17.95 2.77
C LEU A 287 -5.93 -17.63 4.00
N LEU A 288 -4.87 -16.82 3.82
CA LEU A 288 -3.98 -16.47 4.90
C LEU A 288 -4.64 -15.52 5.90
N GLU A 289 -5.38 -14.51 5.44
CA GLU A 289 -6.08 -13.60 6.35
C GLU A 289 -7.09 -14.36 7.21
N ASP A 290 -7.88 -15.28 6.63
CA ASP A 290 -8.86 -16.07 7.37
C ASP A 290 -8.18 -16.91 8.47
N ARG A 291 -7.06 -17.57 8.14
CA ARG A 291 -6.25 -18.34 9.10
C ARG A 291 -5.66 -17.46 10.22
N LEU A 292 -5.03 -16.35 9.87
CA LEU A 292 -4.40 -15.46 10.86
C LEU A 292 -5.44 -14.73 11.73
N ASN A 293 -6.63 -14.43 11.19
CA ASN A 293 -7.74 -13.89 11.97
C ASN A 293 -8.16 -14.89 13.06
N GLU A 294 -8.28 -16.18 12.72
CA GLU A 294 -8.59 -17.22 13.70
C GLU A 294 -7.49 -17.38 14.75
N GLN A 295 -6.22 -17.47 14.33
CA GLN A 295 -5.09 -17.60 15.25
C GLN A 295 -4.96 -16.40 16.19
N LEU A 296 -5.12 -15.17 15.67
CA LEU A 296 -5.07 -13.97 16.52
C LEU A 296 -6.26 -13.92 17.50
N ALA A 297 -7.44 -14.35 17.06
CA ALA A 297 -8.61 -14.45 17.95
C ALA A 297 -8.33 -15.43 19.09
N GLN A 298 -7.81 -16.63 18.79
CA GLN A 298 -7.41 -17.61 19.80
C GLN A 298 -6.33 -17.06 20.74
N LEU A 299 -5.30 -16.40 20.21
CA LEU A 299 -4.24 -15.79 21.01
C LEU A 299 -4.77 -14.66 21.91
N SER A 300 -5.73 -13.87 21.43
CA SER A 300 -6.37 -12.80 22.21
C SER A 300 -7.22 -13.37 23.37
N ILE A 301 -7.98 -14.44 23.11
CA ILE A 301 -8.74 -15.16 24.13
C ILE A 301 -7.77 -15.74 25.16
N TRP A 302 -6.72 -16.43 24.71
CA TRP A 302 -5.68 -16.98 25.58
C TRP A 302 -5.04 -15.88 26.45
N LYS A 303 -4.70 -14.73 25.87
CA LYS A 303 -4.14 -13.59 26.60
C LYS A 303 -5.10 -13.08 27.68
N SER A 304 -6.41 -13.03 27.41
CA SER A 304 -7.41 -12.55 28.37
C SER A 304 -7.77 -13.56 29.47
N THR A 305 -7.50 -14.85 29.26
CA THR A 305 -7.89 -15.94 30.17
C THR A 305 -6.71 -16.52 30.95
N THR A 306 -5.48 -16.25 30.51
CA THR A 306 -4.24 -16.76 31.13
C THR A 306 -3.63 -15.75 32.08
N LEU A 307 -3.04 -16.23 33.17
CA LEU A 307 -2.25 -15.41 34.08
C LEU A 307 -1.01 -14.91 33.35
N ASN A 308 -0.99 -13.62 33.04
CA ASN A 308 0.08 -13.02 32.24
C ASN A 308 0.81 -11.89 32.97
N PRO A 309 2.07 -11.57 32.59
CA PRO A 309 2.88 -10.56 33.28
C PRO A 309 2.29 -9.16 33.21
N GLU A 310 1.59 -8.84 32.12
CA GLU A 310 0.91 -7.56 31.94
C GLU A 310 -0.25 -7.39 32.93
N LEU A 311 -1.11 -8.40 33.05
CA LEU A 311 -2.21 -8.45 34.01
C LEU A 311 -1.67 -8.36 35.45
N THR A 312 -0.56 -9.05 35.72
CA THR A 312 0.12 -8.99 37.02
C THR A 312 0.53 -7.55 37.37
N GLU A 313 1.10 -6.84 36.40
CA GLU A 313 1.51 -5.44 36.57
C GLU A 313 0.31 -4.47 36.63
N GLN A 314 -0.74 -4.69 35.84
CA GLN A 314 -1.96 -3.88 35.88
C GLN A 314 -2.73 -4.04 37.20
N VAL A 315 -2.91 -5.28 37.66
CA VAL A 315 -3.53 -5.59 38.96
C VAL A 315 -2.68 -4.99 40.07
N PHE A 316 -1.35 -5.18 40.03
CA PHE A 316 -0.45 -4.56 41.00
C PHE A 316 -0.65 -3.05 41.04
N ARG A 317 -0.61 -2.33 39.90
CA ARG A 317 -0.79 -0.87 39.87
C ARG A 317 -2.10 -0.40 40.48
N LYS A 318 -3.22 -1.06 40.15
CA LYS A 318 -4.56 -0.71 40.65
C LYS A 318 -4.85 -1.20 42.09
N PHE A 319 -3.98 -2.02 42.67
CA PHE A 319 -4.18 -2.53 44.03
C PHE A 319 -4.00 -1.43 45.10
N PRO A 320 -4.87 -1.36 46.13
CA PRO A 320 -4.78 -0.36 47.20
C PRO A 320 -3.48 -0.50 48.02
N ILE A 321 -3.00 0.64 48.54
CA ILE A 321 -1.81 0.70 49.41
C ILE A 321 -2.27 0.44 50.85
N GLY A 322 -1.53 -0.39 51.60
CA GLY A 322 -1.82 -0.65 53.01
C GLY A 322 -1.79 -2.14 53.39
N PRO A 323 -1.82 -2.44 54.70
CA PRO A 323 -1.77 -3.81 55.23
C PRO A 323 -3.07 -4.56 54.94
N LYS A 324 -3.06 -5.89 55.12
CA LYS A 324 -4.18 -6.78 54.75
C LYS A 324 -5.52 -6.37 55.39
N GLU A 325 -5.50 -5.73 56.56
CA GLU A 325 -6.74 -5.26 57.23
C GLU A 325 -7.40 -4.07 56.52
N SER A 326 -6.64 -3.30 55.73
CA SER A 326 -7.14 -2.15 54.97
C SER A 326 -7.81 -2.52 53.64
N TRP A 327 -7.75 -3.80 53.25
CA TRP A 327 -8.26 -4.26 51.98
C TRP A 327 -9.77 -4.50 52.07
N GLY A 328 -10.57 -3.80 51.26
CA GLY A 328 -12.01 -4.04 51.18
C GLY A 328 -12.35 -5.48 50.76
N LYS A 329 -13.44 -6.05 51.31
CA LYS A 329 -13.86 -7.46 51.06
C LYS A 329 -14.04 -7.84 49.58
N SER A 330 -14.23 -6.86 48.69
CA SER A 330 -14.49 -7.06 47.25
C SER A 330 -13.46 -6.41 46.31
N VAL A 331 -12.25 -6.08 46.80
CA VAL A 331 -11.19 -5.41 46.01
C VAL A 331 -10.93 -6.11 44.67
N HIS A 332 -10.91 -7.44 44.64
CA HIS A 332 -10.73 -8.23 43.41
C HIS A 332 -11.87 -8.02 42.39
N LYS A 333 -13.13 -7.83 42.82
CA LYS A 333 -14.28 -7.57 41.92
C LYS A 333 -14.21 -6.15 41.33
N THR A 334 -13.80 -5.18 42.14
CA THR A 334 -13.65 -3.79 41.69
C THR A 334 -12.53 -3.70 40.64
N ILE A 335 -11.37 -4.31 40.91
CA ILE A 335 -10.25 -4.35 39.98
C ILE A 335 -10.60 -5.14 38.71
N ALA A 336 -11.30 -6.27 38.84
CA ALA A 336 -11.77 -7.06 37.69
C ALA A 336 -12.70 -6.29 36.76
N LYS A 337 -13.65 -5.52 37.32
CA LYS A 337 -14.56 -4.66 36.53
C LYS A 337 -13.81 -3.54 35.82
N ASP A 338 -12.81 -2.96 36.46
CA ASP A 338 -12.02 -1.85 35.93
C ASP A 338 -11.01 -2.29 34.84
N ILE A 339 -10.48 -3.52 34.93
CA ILE A 339 -9.57 -4.09 33.91
C ILE A 339 -10.35 -4.85 32.81
N GLY A 340 -11.60 -5.24 33.05
CA GLY A 340 -12.43 -5.99 32.09
C GLY A 340 -12.05 -7.47 32.00
N VAL A 341 -11.60 -8.07 33.13
CA VAL A 341 -11.08 -9.46 33.21
C VAL A 341 -11.88 -10.25 34.23
N SER A 342 -11.87 -11.58 34.14
CA SER A 342 -12.64 -12.45 35.05
C SER A 342 -12.20 -12.30 36.52
N ASN A 343 -13.18 -12.31 37.43
CA ASN A 343 -12.95 -12.21 38.88
C ASN A 343 -11.99 -13.29 39.39
N SER A 344 -12.07 -14.50 38.85
CA SER A 344 -11.23 -15.63 39.23
C SER A 344 -9.77 -15.45 38.82
N LEU A 345 -9.51 -14.82 37.66
CA LEU A 345 -8.16 -14.56 37.20
C LEU A 345 -7.49 -13.44 38.01
N VAL A 346 -8.24 -12.39 38.37
CA VAL A 346 -7.75 -11.34 39.26
C VAL A 346 -7.44 -11.89 40.65
N ALA A 347 -8.29 -12.77 41.19
CA ALA A 347 -8.02 -13.43 42.47
C ALA A 347 -6.74 -14.28 42.43
N LYS A 348 -6.55 -15.08 41.36
CA LYS A 348 -5.30 -15.84 41.15
C LYS A 348 -4.08 -14.93 41.03
N THR A 349 -4.23 -13.79 40.35
CA THR A 349 -3.15 -12.79 40.19
C THR A 349 -2.76 -12.15 41.52
N ILE A 350 -3.75 -11.83 42.37
CA ILE A 350 -3.52 -11.29 43.72
C ILE A 350 -2.78 -12.31 44.58
N ASN A 351 -3.17 -13.58 44.55
CA ASN A 351 -2.48 -14.65 45.28
C ASN A 351 -1.02 -14.75 44.84
N LYS A 352 -0.76 -14.78 43.52
CA LYS A 352 0.61 -14.76 43.00
C LYS A 352 1.41 -13.53 43.45
N LEU A 353 0.80 -12.34 43.48
CA LEU A 353 1.47 -11.13 43.96
C LEU A 353 1.79 -11.17 45.46
N ILE A 354 1.01 -11.90 46.25
CA ILE A 354 1.28 -12.16 47.68
C ILE A 354 2.43 -13.17 47.81
N ASP A 355 2.39 -14.24 47.03
CA ASP A 355 3.43 -15.28 47.01
C ASP A 355 4.78 -14.71 46.56
N ASP A 356 4.79 -13.81 45.56
CA ASP A 356 5.96 -13.08 45.07
C ASP A 356 6.44 -12.00 46.06
N GLY A 357 5.77 -11.81 47.20
CA GLY A 357 6.12 -10.80 48.21
C GLY A 357 5.94 -9.35 47.78
N ARG A 358 5.25 -9.10 46.65
CA ARG A 358 5.00 -7.75 46.11
C ARG A 358 3.83 -7.05 46.80
N LEU A 359 2.90 -7.80 47.38
CA LEU A 359 1.80 -7.31 48.19
C LEU A 359 1.94 -7.77 49.65
N PRO A 360 1.62 -6.94 50.66
CA PRO A 360 1.06 -5.58 50.60
C PRO A 360 2.05 -4.53 50.09
N LYS A 361 1.55 -3.56 49.32
CA LYS A 361 2.34 -2.40 48.91
C LYS A 361 2.75 -1.61 50.15
N SER A 362 4.05 -1.46 50.37
CA SER A 362 4.58 -0.53 51.36
C SER A 362 4.38 0.91 50.87
N GLU A 363 4.13 1.84 51.80
CA GLU A 363 4.19 3.27 51.47
C GLU A 363 5.58 3.58 50.89
N PRO A 364 5.68 4.38 49.82
CA PRO A 364 6.97 4.83 49.33
C PRO A 364 7.72 5.53 50.48
N LYS A 365 8.91 5.04 50.82
CA LYS A 365 9.80 5.54 51.90
C LYS A 365 10.26 7.01 51.75
N MET A 366 9.58 7.83 50.96
CA MET A 366 10.04 9.15 50.52
C MET A 366 9.16 10.33 50.97
N GLN A 367 8.17 10.12 51.85
CA GLN A 367 7.35 11.23 52.40
C GLN A 367 7.34 11.36 53.93
N LYS A 368 7.80 10.36 54.69
CA LYS A 368 7.86 10.46 56.16
C LYS A 368 8.89 11.49 56.65
N LYS A 369 10.09 11.49 56.04
CA LYS A 369 11.14 12.49 56.33
C LYS A 369 10.73 13.94 56.03
N LYS A 370 9.87 14.15 55.02
CA LYS A 370 9.41 15.49 54.61
C LYS A 370 8.30 16.02 55.52
N ARG A 371 7.43 15.15 56.04
CA ARG A 371 6.39 15.50 57.03
C ARG A 371 6.98 15.83 58.40
N GLU A 372 7.95 15.04 58.88
CA GLU A 372 8.65 15.32 60.14
C GLU A 372 9.46 16.64 60.06
N SER A 373 10.14 16.90 58.93
CA SER A 373 10.87 18.16 58.72
C SER A 373 9.98 19.39 58.58
N ARG A 374 8.71 19.24 58.12
CA ARG A 374 7.74 20.34 58.02
C ARG A 374 7.07 20.62 59.35
N SER A 375 6.84 19.59 60.18
CA SER A 375 6.30 19.78 61.54
C SER A 375 7.32 20.48 62.44
N GLN A 376 8.60 20.08 62.37
CA GLN A 376 9.67 20.74 63.13
C GLN A 376 9.97 22.17 62.64
N ARG A 377 9.77 22.48 61.35
CA ARG A 377 9.88 23.87 60.86
C ARG A 377 8.71 24.76 61.29
N ALA A 378 7.50 24.20 61.38
CA ALA A 378 6.31 24.94 61.79
C ALA A 378 6.31 25.29 63.28
N GLU A 379 6.94 24.48 64.15
CA GLU A 379 7.12 24.81 65.57
C GLU A 379 8.19 25.89 65.82
N ILE A 380 9.15 26.06 64.91
CA ILE A 380 10.21 27.09 65.04
C ILE A 380 9.73 28.45 64.50
N GLU A 381 8.78 28.47 63.55
CA GLU A 381 8.24 29.70 62.95
C GLU A 381 7.14 30.39 63.79
N SER A 382 6.61 29.76 64.84
CA SER A 382 5.61 30.37 65.73
C SER A 382 6.19 31.17 66.90
N ASP A 383 7.52 31.13 67.13
CA ASP A 383 8.16 31.66 68.34
C ASP A 383 9.00 32.94 68.12
N GLY A 384 8.81 33.66 67.00
CA GLY A 384 9.66 34.80 66.69
C GLY A 384 9.05 35.89 65.84
N TYR A 385 8.19 36.74 66.43
CA TYR A 385 8.16 38.17 66.08
C TYR A 385 7.55 39.00 67.23
N PRO A 386 8.27 39.99 67.79
CA PRO A 386 7.69 40.97 68.69
C PRO A 386 6.97 42.07 67.89
N ASP A 387 5.77 42.45 68.35
CA ASP A 387 4.95 43.52 67.79
C ASP A 387 5.69 44.87 67.77
N PRO A 388 5.65 45.63 66.66
CA PRO A 388 6.14 46.99 66.63
C PRO A 388 5.03 47.98 67.07
N VAL A 389 5.38 48.72 68.10
CA VAL A 389 4.72 49.89 68.71
C VAL A 389 4.03 50.83 67.72
N SER A 390 2.73 51.09 67.94
CA SER A 390 2.19 52.46 68.19
C SER A 390 0.80 52.38 68.83
#